data_AF-A0A5B0T3G2-F1
#
_entry.id   AF-A0A5B0T3G2-F1
#
_cell.length_a   1.000
_cell.length_b   1.000
_cell.length_c   1.000
_cell.angle_alpha   90.00
_cell.angle_beta   90.00
_cell.angle_gamma   90.00
#
_symmetry.space_group_name_H-M   'P 1'
#
loop_
_entity.id
_entity.type
_entity.pdbx_description
1 polymer ?
#
loop_
_entity_poly.entity_id
_entity_poly.type
_entity_poly.pdbx_seq_one_letter_code
_entity_poly.pdbx_strand_id
1 'polypeptide(L)'
;MTTLTLEQAFEACQTNKTAWLNRKAELAAALAPELIGIKNQPAMIKNRALDRSMAYLREALSIWLTAGNDINYSAQDSDILTTIGYRPDAPSRDDNREKFTPAQSMIYTRRRAGLAAQ
;
A
#
# COMPACT_ATOMS: atom_id res chain seq x y z
N MET A 1 12.20 17.44 -11.81
CA MET A 1 12.79 16.10 -11.90
C MET A 1 14.29 16.22 -11.70
N THR A 2 14.77 15.98 -10.48
CA THR A 2 16.21 15.92 -10.18
C THR A 2 16.75 14.57 -10.62
N THR A 3 17.65 14.56 -11.60
CA THR A 3 18.33 13.34 -12.06
C THR A 3 19.29 12.88 -10.98
N LEU A 4 18.97 11.79 -10.28
CA LEU A 4 19.86 11.17 -9.30
C LEU A 4 20.97 10.41 -10.03
N THR A 5 22.21 10.54 -9.55
CA THR A 5 23.32 9.73 -10.05
C THR A 5 23.18 8.28 -9.57
N LEU A 6 23.80 7.33 -10.28
CA LEU A 6 23.79 5.91 -9.89
C LEU A 6 24.33 5.69 -8.47
N GLU A 7 25.37 6.45 -8.09
CA GLU A 7 25.96 6.41 -6.76
C GLU A 7 24.96 6.87 -5.68
N GLN A 8 24.27 7.99 -5.90
CA GLN A 8 23.22 8.47 -5.00
C GLN A 8 22.07 7.47 -4.84
N ALA A 9 21.67 6.81 -5.94
CA ALA A 9 20.63 5.80 -5.90
C ALA A 9 21.05 4.55 -5.11
N PHE A 10 22.32 4.13 -5.24
CA PHE A 10 22.86 3.01 -4.48
C PHE A 10 22.90 3.30 -2.99
N GLU A 11 23.41 4.47 -2.58
CA GLU A 11 23.48 4.86 -1.17
C GLU A 11 22.10 5.01 -0.53
N ALA A 12 21.13 5.58 -1.26
CA ALA A 12 19.74 5.65 -0.82
C ALA A 12 19.15 4.25 -0.61
N CYS A 13 19.42 3.31 -1.52
CA CYS A 13 18.97 1.92 -1.40
C CYS A 13 19.57 1.22 -0.18
N GLN A 14 20.87 1.38 0.08
CA GLN A 14 21.52 0.79 1.25
C GLN A 14 20.95 1.36 2.55
N THR A 15 20.77 2.68 2.61
CA THR A 15 20.18 3.37 3.77
C THR A 15 18.74 2.88 4.03
N ASN A 16 17.93 2.75 2.98
CA ASN A 16 16.57 2.24 3.11
C ASN A 16 16.55 0.78 3.58
N LYS A 17 17.48 -0.05 3.08
CA LYS A 17 17.61 -1.45 3.50
C LYS A 17 17.97 -1.56 4.98
N THR A 18 18.93 -0.79 5.46
CA THR A 18 19.34 -0.83 6.87
C THR A 18 18.22 -0.32 7.78
N ALA A 19 17.56 0.78 7.42
CA ALA A 19 16.41 1.31 8.15
C ALA A 19 15.25 0.29 8.22
N TRP A 20 14.98 -0.41 7.11
CA TRP A 20 13.98 -1.47 7.07
C TRP A 20 14.34 -2.65 7.99
N LEU A 21 15.60 -3.10 7.97
CA LEU A 21 16.06 -4.20 8.84
C LEU A 21 15.94 -3.84 10.33
N ASN A 22 16.31 -2.61 10.70
CA ASN A 22 16.22 -2.15 12.10
C ASN A 22 14.77 -2.09 12.56
N ARG A 23 13.88 -1.43 11.80
CA ARG A 23 12.46 -1.35 12.13
C ARG A 23 11.78 -2.72 12.19
N LYS A 24 12.19 -3.64 11.31
CA LYS A 24 11.70 -5.03 11.33
C LYS A 24 12.12 -5.74 12.62
N ALA A 25 13.34 -5.54 13.08
CA ALA A 25 13.82 -6.14 14.33
C ALA A 25 13.08 -5.59 15.55
N GLU A 26 12.86 -4.27 15.62
CA GLU A 26 12.08 -3.61 16.67
C GLU A 26 10.63 -4.14 16.71
N LEU A 27 10.00 -4.24 15.55
CA LEU A 27 8.64 -4.77 15.43
C LEU A 27 8.56 -6.25 15.86
N ALA A 28 9.54 -7.06 15.46
CA ALA A 28 9.60 -8.46 15.86
C ALA A 28 9.82 -8.61 17.37
N ALA A 29 10.60 -7.73 18.00
CA ALA A 29 10.80 -7.70 19.43
C ALA A 29 9.51 -7.32 20.18
N ALA A 30 8.77 -6.31 19.68
CA ALA A 30 7.49 -5.91 20.25
C ALA A 30 6.41 -7.00 20.17
N LEU A 31 6.42 -7.79 19.09
CA LEU A 31 5.48 -8.90 18.86
C LEU A 31 6.00 -10.26 19.37
N ALA A 32 7.16 -10.30 20.03
CA ALA A 32 7.78 -11.53 20.49
C ALA A 32 6.86 -12.44 21.32
N PRO A 33 5.99 -11.94 22.23
CA PRO A 33 5.08 -12.80 22.99
C PRO A 33 4.15 -13.66 22.13
N GLU A 34 3.77 -13.19 20.93
CA GLU A 34 2.93 -13.95 20.00
C GLU A 34 3.76 -14.75 18.98
N LEU A 35 4.96 -14.28 18.63
CA LEU A 35 5.75 -14.81 17.51
C LEU A 35 6.89 -15.77 17.93
N ILE A 36 7.23 -15.88 19.21
CA ILE A 36 8.27 -16.81 19.66
C ILE A 36 7.83 -18.27 19.41
N GLY A 37 8.73 -19.05 18.79
CA GLY A 37 8.53 -20.48 18.59
C GLY A 37 7.52 -20.87 17.52
N ILE A 38 6.97 -19.91 16.75
CA ILE A 38 5.90 -20.21 15.76
C ILE A 38 6.40 -20.94 14.52
N LYS A 39 7.70 -20.89 14.21
CA LYS A 39 8.27 -21.37 12.94
C LYS A 39 7.90 -22.83 12.65
N ASN A 40 7.92 -23.68 13.69
CA ASN A 40 7.67 -25.12 13.58
C ASN A 40 6.27 -25.54 14.05
N GLN A 41 5.35 -24.60 14.26
CA GLN A 41 3.99 -24.88 14.71
C GLN A 41 3.05 -25.28 13.55
N PRO A 42 1.95 -26.00 13.84
CA PRO A 42 0.89 -26.26 12.87
C PRO A 42 0.27 -24.97 12.31
N ALA A 43 -0.29 -25.02 11.10
CA ALA A 43 -0.85 -23.86 10.42
C ALA A 43 -1.90 -23.10 11.25
N MET A 44 -2.76 -23.83 11.97
CA MET A 44 -3.77 -23.24 12.84
C MET A 44 -3.17 -22.36 13.97
N ILE A 45 -2.05 -22.79 14.55
CA ILE A 45 -1.37 -22.04 15.61
C ILE A 45 -0.67 -20.82 15.03
N LYS A 46 -0.05 -20.94 13.85
CA LYS A 46 0.55 -19.80 13.13
C LYS A 46 -0.49 -18.74 12.79
N ASN A 47 -1.65 -19.12 12.27
CA ASN A 47 -2.72 -18.19 11.94
C ASN A 47 -3.22 -17.46 13.19
N ARG A 48 -3.45 -18.20 14.30
CA ARG A 48 -3.88 -17.58 15.56
C ARG A 48 -2.86 -16.57 16.11
N ALA A 49 -1.57 -16.87 16.01
CA ALA A 49 -0.50 -15.96 16.41
C ALA A 49 -0.47 -14.70 15.53
N LEU A 50 -0.68 -14.84 14.21
CA LEU A 50 -0.78 -13.71 13.29
C LEU A 50 -2.01 -12.85 13.56
N ASP A 51 -3.17 -13.46 13.82
CA ASP A 51 -4.41 -12.74 14.14
C ASP A 51 -4.25 -11.87 15.40
N ARG A 52 -3.63 -12.44 16.45
CA ARG A 52 -3.34 -11.69 17.69
C ARG A 52 -2.31 -10.57 17.47
N SER A 53 -1.26 -10.86 16.72
CA SER A 53 -0.26 -9.86 16.35
C SER A 53 -0.90 -8.69 15.58
N MET A 54 -1.79 -9.00 14.64
CA MET A 54 -2.52 -7.99 13.87
C MET A 54 -3.48 -7.17 14.76
N ALA A 55 -4.14 -7.80 15.74
CA ALA A 55 -4.98 -7.10 16.70
C ALA A 55 -4.18 -6.08 17.51
N TYR A 56 -3.01 -6.49 18.06
CA TYR A 56 -2.14 -5.57 18.79
C TYR A 56 -1.63 -4.42 17.92
N LEU A 57 -1.22 -4.69 16.68
CA LEU A 57 -0.77 -3.64 15.76
C LEU A 57 -1.90 -2.66 15.42
N ARG A 58 -3.13 -3.17 15.24
CA ARG A 58 -4.29 -2.32 14.97
C ARG A 58 -4.60 -1.41 16.15
N GLU A 59 -4.54 -1.93 17.38
CA GLU A 59 -4.77 -1.16 18.60
C GLU A 59 -3.69 -0.09 18.79
N ALA A 60 -2.41 -0.48 18.69
CA ALA A 60 -1.29 0.45 18.82
C ALA A 60 -1.36 1.57 17.76
N LEU A 61 -1.70 1.21 16.51
CA LEU A 61 -1.91 2.19 15.44
C LEU A 61 -3.10 3.11 15.75
N SER A 62 -4.21 2.57 16.25
CA SER A 62 -5.38 3.36 16.63
C SER A 62 -5.04 4.40 17.70
N ILE A 63 -4.29 4.01 18.73
CA ILE A 63 -3.83 4.92 19.79
C ILE A 63 -2.95 6.03 19.20
N TRP A 64 -2.01 5.67 18.34
CA TRP A 64 -1.12 6.64 17.69
C TRP A 64 -1.87 7.64 16.79
N LEU A 65 -2.90 7.16 16.07
CA LEU A 65 -3.77 8.01 15.26
C LEU A 65 -4.64 8.95 16.10
N THR A 66 -5.14 8.48 17.25
CA THR A 66 -5.95 9.33 18.16
C THR A 66 -5.15 10.46 18.80
N ALA A 67 -3.82 10.37 18.82
CA ALA A 67 -2.96 11.46 19.27
C ALA A 67 -2.96 12.67 18.32
N GLY A 68 -3.57 12.56 17.13
CA GLY A 68 -3.73 13.67 16.20
C GLY A 68 -2.45 14.04 15.44
N ASN A 69 -1.51 13.11 15.30
CA ASN A 69 -0.29 13.33 14.53
C ASN A 69 -0.62 13.45 13.03
N ASP A 70 -0.04 14.45 12.36
CA ASP A 70 -0.15 14.58 10.91
C ASP A 70 0.54 13.42 10.20
N ILE A 71 -0.17 12.81 9.24
CA ILE A 71 0.36 11.71 8.43
C ILE A 71 0.74 12.27 7.06
N ASN A 72 2.03 12.46 6.86
CA ASN A 72 2.60 12.91 5.60
C ASN A 72 3.11 11.73 4.77
N TYR A 73 3.20 11.92 3.45
CA TYR A 73 3.85 10.94 2.58
C TYR A 73 5.33 10.75 2.95
N SER A 74 5.84 9.55 2.69
CA SER A 74 7.28 9.29 2.76
C SER A 74 8.02 10.29 1.86
N ALA A 75 9.10 10.87 2.36
CA ALA A 75 9.90 11.86 1.62
C ALA A 75 10.32 11.36 0.23
N GLN A 76 10.55 10.05 0.09
CA GLN A 76 10.93 9.41 -1.17
C GLN A 76 9.85 9.51 -2.25
N ASP A 77 8.58 9.40 -1.88
CA ASP A 77 7.46 9.30 -2.82
C ASP A 77 6.54 10.53 -2.77
N SER A 78 6.87 11.51 -1.92
CA SER A 78 5.99 12.65 -1.62
C SER A 78 5.65 13.48 -2.86
N ASP A 79 6.62 13.74 -3.74
CA ASP A 79 6.39 14.51 -4.98
C ASP A 79 5.36 13.82 -5.88
N ILE A 80 5.53 12.51 -6.09
CA ILE A 80 4.63 11.71 -6.92
C ILE A 80 3.24 11.63 -6.27
N LEU A 81 3.16 11.27 -4.99
CA LEU A 81 1.91 11.07 -4.27
C LEU A 81 1.12 12.36 -4.08
N THR A 82 1.81 13.49 -3.92
CA THR A 82 1.19 14.82 -3.89
C THR A 82 0.68 15.21 -5.27
N THR A 83 1.47 14.97 -6.32
CA THR A 83 1.10 15.32 -7.70
C THR A 83 -0.13 14.56 -8.19
N ILE A 84 -0.26 13.27 -7.89
CA ILE A 84 -1.42 12.47 -8.32
C ILE A 84 -2.68 12.72 -7.46
N GLY A 85 -2.52 13.33 -6.29
CA GLY A 85 -3.59 13.54 -5.32
C GLY A 85 -4.02 12.26 -4.58
N TYR A 86 -4.65 12.44 -3.41
CA TYR A 86 -5.02 11.33 -2.52
C TYR A 86 -6.14 10.42 -3.07
N ARG A 87 -7.03 10.98 -3.91
CA ARG A 87 -8.16 10.30 -4.54
C ARG A 87 -8.38 10.83 -5.95
N PRO A 88 -8.87 10.00 -6.88
CA PRO A 88 -9.42 10.48 -8.13
C PRO A 88 -10.53 11.51 -7.89
N ASP A 89 -10.66 12.45 -8.82
CA ASP A 89 -11.69 13.48 -8.77
C ASP A 89 -13.10 12.88 -8.77
N ALA A 90 -14.05 13.59 -8.15
CA ALA A 90 -15.43 13.13 -8.03
C ALA A 90 -16.10 12.85 -9.39
N PRO A 91 -15.95 13.72 -10.42
CA PRO A 91 -16.47 13.45 -11.76
C PRO A 91 -15.99 12.11 -12.34
N SER A 92 -14.70 11.83 -12.31
CA SER A 92 -14.14 10.56 -12.80
C SER A 92 -14.74 9.35 -12.07
N ARG A 93 -15.02 9.47 -10.77
CA ARG A 93 -15.67 8.40 -10.00
C ARG A 93 -17.14 8.22 -10.37
N ASP A 94 -17.85 9.30 -10.64
CA ASP A 94 -19.26 9.27 -11.03
C ASP A 94 -19.43 8.75 -12.46
N ASP A 95 -18.57 9.16 -13.40
CA ASP A 95 -18.56 8.69 -14.80
C ASP A 95 -18.35 7.17 -14.89
N ASN A 96 -17.55 6.60 -13.98
CA ASN A 96 -17.25 5.16 -13.93
C ASN A 96 -18.18 4.37 -13.00
N ARG A 97 -19.26 4.97 -12.50
CA ARG A 97 -20.17 4.31 -11.55
C ARG A 97 -21.05 3.25 -12.21
N GLU A 98 -21.45 3.47 -13.47
CA GLU A 98 -22.25 2.51 -14.23
C GLU A 98 -21.41 1.29 -14.63
N LYS A 99 -21.95 0.09 -14.45
CA LYS A 99 -21.28 -1.17 -14.80
C LYS A 99 -21.91 -1.80 -16.03
N PHE A 100 -21.07 -2.10 -17.02
CA PHE A 100 -21.49 -2.76 -18.25
C PHE A 100 -21.13 -4.24 -18.23
N THR A 101 -22.07 -5.07 -18.70
CA THR A 101 -21.82 -6.49 -18.95
C THR A 101 -20.82 -6.66 -20.11
N PRO A 102 -20.11 -7.79 -20.19
CA PRO A 102 -19.21 -8.06 -21.32
C PRO A 102 -19.91 -7.95 -22.68
N ALA A 103 -21.19 -8.36 -22.78
CA ALA A 103 -21.98 -8.24 -24.01
C ALA A 103 -22.21 -6.78 -24.41
N GLN A 104 -22.57 -5.91 -23.46
CA GLN A 104 -22.74 -4.47 -23.71
C GLN A 104 -21.43 -3.81 -24.15
N SER A 105 -20.30 -4.14 -23.52
CA SER A 105 -18.98 -3.62 -23.90
C SER A 105 -18.56 -4.06 -25.30
N MET A 106 -18.85 -5.30 -25.71
CA MET A 106 -18.60 -5.79 -27.07
C MET A 106 -19.44 -5.03 -28.10
N ILE A 107 -20.72 -4.80 -27.81
CA ILE A 107 -21.60 -4.03 -28.68
C ILE A 107 -21.11 -2.58 -28.81
N TYR A 108 -20.76 -1.94 -27.69
CA TYR A 108 -20.21 -0.58 -27.68
C TYR A 108 -18.94 -0.47 -28.51
N THR A 109 -17.99 -1.40 -28.32
CA THR A 109 -16.72 -1.40 -29.04
C THR A 109 -16.91 -1.54 -30.55
N ARG A 110 -17.80 -2.43 -30.98
CA ARG A 110 -18.16 -2.58 -32.41
C ARG A 110 -18.80 -1.32 -32.99
N ARG A 111 -19.73 -0.70 -32.26
CA ARG A 111 -20.39 0.55 -32.68
C ARG A 111 -19.39 1.71 -32.78
N ARG A 112 -18.48 1.83 -31.81
CA ARG A 112 -17.42 2.85 -31.81
C ARG A 112 -16.45 2.69 -32.99
N ALA A 113 -16.08 1.45 -33.33
CA ALA A 113 -15.25 1.18 -34.51
C ALA A 113 -15.96 1.57 -35.82
N GLY A 114 -17.26 1.30 -35.93
CA GLY A 114 -18.06 1.73 -37.08
C GLY A 114 -18.14 3.25 -37.23
N LEU A 115 -18.29 3.99 -36.13
CA LEU A 115 -18.31 5.46 -36.12
C LEU A 115 -16.94 6.08 -36.50
N ALA A 116 -15.83 5.43 -36.13
CA ALA A 116 -14.49 5.93 -36.44
C ALA A 116 -14.04 5.67 -37.90
N ALA A 117 -14.77 4.81 -38.62
CA ALA A 117 -14.49 4.46 -40.02
C ALA A 117 -15.30 5.29 -41.03
N GLN A 118 -16.07 6.28 -40.55
CA GLN A 118 -16.94 7.17 -41.32
C GLN A 118 -16.29 8.55 -41.45
#